data_AF-A0A524N746-F1
#
_entry.id   AF-A0A524N746-F1
#
_cell.length_a   1.000
_cell.length_b   1.000
_cell.length_c   1.000
_cell.angle_alpha   90.00
_cell.angle_beta   90.00
_cell.angle_gamma   90.00
#
_symmetry.space_group_name_H-M   'P 1'
#
loop_
_entity.id
_entity.type
_entity.pdbx_description
1 polymer ?
#
loop_
_entity_poly.entity_id
_entity_poly.type
_entity_poly.pdbx_seq_one_letter_code
_entity_poly.pdbx_strand_id
1 'polypeptide(L)' 'MFWLNMDYPTGLWKLHVDSCRFCVPEETVNKGVNEVKEHGGWMSFKLFSEVEAYYKENSKSDSIWQPCKVCKPESE' A
#
# COMPACT_ATOMS: atom_id res chain seq x y z
N MET A 1 -1.18 10.39 7.50
CA MET A 1 -0.14 9.60 6.80
C MET A 1 -0.81 8.35 6.25
N PHE A 2 -0.36 7.91 5.09
CA PHE A 2 -0.91 6.78 4.35
C PHE A 2 0.11 5.66 4.26
N TRP A 3 -0.38 4.43 4.23
CA TRP A 3 0.41 3.23 4.03
C TRP A 3 -0.19 2.40 2.90
N LEU A 4 0.63 2.13 1.89
CA LEU A 4 0.29 1.29 0.77
C LEU A 4 0.95 -0.07 0.93
N ASN A 5 0.14 -1.11 1.13
CA ASN A 5 0.59 -2.49 1.14
C ASN A 5 0.53 -3.06 -0.27
N MET A 6 1.69 -3.35 -0.85
CA MET A 6 1.84 -4.06 -2.11
C MET A 6 2.02 -5.55 -1.85
N ASP A 7 1.10 -6.35 -2.36
CA ASP A 7 1.16 -7.81 -2.34
C ASP A 7 1.29 -8.32 -3.77
N TYR A 8 2.53 -8.56 -4.19
CA TYR A 8 2.82 -8.99 -5.57
C TYR A 8 2.28 -10.37 -5.92
N PRO A 9 2.33 -11.38 -5.02
CA PRO A 9 1.71 -12.69 -5.30
C PRO A 9 0.22 -12.60 -5.67
N THR A 10 -0.51 -11.65 -5.08
CA THR A 10 -1.95 -11.48 -5.35
C THR A 10 -2.27 -10.30 -6.28
N GLY A 11 -1.30 -9.44 -6.58
CA GLY A 11 -1.50 -8.20 -7.31
C GLY A 11 -2.27 -7.14 -6.53
N LEU A 12 -2.53 -7.33 -5.23
CA LEU A 12 -3.32 -6.40 -4.43
C LEU A 12 -2.48 -5.22 -3.95
N TRP A 13 -3.00 -4.02 -4.12
CA TRP A 13 -2.43 -2.76 -3.62
C TRP A 13 -3.41 -2.15 -2.64
N LYS A 14 -3.18 -2.43 -1.34
CA LYS A 14 -4.12 -2.10 -0.28
C LYS A 14 -3.72 -0.84 0.46
N LEU A 15 -4.54 0.20 0.35
CA LEU A 15 -4.27 1.49 0.98
C LEU A 15 -4.95 1.62 2.35
N HIS A 16 -4.21 2.12 3.32
CA HIS A 16 -4.66 2.45 4.66
C HIS A 16 -4.19 3.85 5.08
N VAL A 17 -4.90 4.48 6.03
CA VAL A 17 -4.30 5.53 6.87
C VAL A 17 -3.58 4.90 8.05
N ASP A 18 -2.58 5.61 8.57
CA ASP A 18 -1.72 5.16 9.67
C ASP A 18 -2.49 4.76 10.95
N SER A 19 -3.57 5.47 11.28
CA SER A 19 -4.41 5.16 12.45
C SER A 19 -5.31 3.92 12.28
N CYS A 20 -5.33 3.28 11.11
CA CYS A 20 -6.17 2.12 10.87
C CYS A 20 -5.66 0.90 11.63
N ARG A 21 -6.54 0.20 12.35
CA ARG A 21 -6.20 -1.07 13.06
C ARG A 21 -5.64 -2.19 12.18
N PHE A 22 -5.83 -2.10 10.86
CA PHE A 22 -5.32 -3.06 9.86
C PHE A 22 -4.06 -2.55 9.15
N CYS A 23 -3.61 -1.33 9.47
CA CYS A 23 -2.34 -0.80 9.03
C CYS A 23 -1.26 -1.36 9.97
N VAL A 24 -0.68 -2.49 9.57
CA VAL A 24 0.37 -3.18 10.34
C VAL A 24 1.58 -3.37 9.43
N PRO A 25 2.33 -2.28 9.14
CA PRO A 25 3.56 -2.39 8.37
C PRO A 25 4.56 -3.23 9.15
N GLU A 26 4.94 -4.37 8.57
CA GLU A 26 5.82 -5.35 9.20
C GLU A 26 6.87 -5.81 8.19
N GLU A 27 8.12 -5.78 8.64
CA GLU A 27 9.27 -6.25 7.89
C GLU A 27 9.35 -7.76 7.95
N THR A 28 9.47 -8.41 6.79
CA THR A 28 9.60 -9.86 6.68
C THR A 28 10.73 -10.23 5.73
N VAL A 29 11.05 -11.51 5.63
CA VAL A 29 12.09 -11.99 4.70
C VAL A 29 11.81 -11.54 3.26
N ASN A 30 10.54 -11.60 2.83
CA ASN A 30 10.16 -11.36 1.42
C ASN A 30 9.33 -10.08 1.21
N LYS A 31 9.00 -9.33 2.26
CA LYS A 31 8.17 -8.12 2.18
C LYS A 31 8.78 -7.00 3.04
N GLY A 32 9.10 -5.88 2.40
CA GLY A 32 9.80 -4.75 3.03
C GLY A 32 8.90 -3.70 3.68
N VAL A 33 9.46 -2.85 4.52
CA VAL A 33 8.86 -1.61 5.03
C VAL A 33 9.68 -0.40 4.57
N ASN A 34 9.03 0.51 3.84
CA ASN A 34 9.63 1.60 3.06
C ASN A 34 10.61 1.15 1.97
N GLU A 35 10.60 -0.14 1.65
CA GLU A 35 11.27 -0.74 0.50
C GLU A 35 10.42 -1.88 -0.06
N VAL A 36 10.70 -2.25 -1.31
CA VAL A 36 10.05 -3.36 -1.99
C VAL A 36 10.99 -4.55 -2.01
N LYS A 37 10.49 -5.72 -1.61
CA LYS A 37 11.16 -7.02 -1.74
C LYS A 37 10.41 -7.92 -2.73
N GLU A 38 10.81 -9.18 -2.81
CA GLU A 38 10.27 -10.17 -3.75
C GLU A 38 8.73 -10.23 -3.76
N HIS A 39 8.09 -10.21 -2.59
CA HIS A 39 6.63 -10.30 -2.45
C HIS A 39 5.94 -8.92 -2.28
N GLY A 40 6.68 -7.83 -2.49
CA GLY A 40 6.20 -6.47 -2.33
C GLY A 40 6.69 -5.80 -1.05
N GLY A 41 5.88 -4.91 -0.50
CA GLY A 41 6.28 -4.07 0.63
C GLY A 41 5.19 -3.14 1.12
N TRP A 42 5.49 -2.44 2.21
CA TRP A 42 4.70 -1.37 2.78
C TRP A 42 5.37 -0.04 2.50
N MET A 43 4.70 0.89 1.81
CA MET A 43 5.25 2.22 1.52
C MET A 43 4.44 3.29 2.23
N SER A 44 5.13 4.21 2.92
CA SER A 44 4.49 5.33 3.60
C SER A 44 4.48 6.59 2.73
N PHE A 45 3.38 7.35 2.81
CA PHE A 45 3.19 8.59 2.05
C PHE A 45 2.51 9.65 2.92
N LYS A 46 2.79 10.92 2.67
CA LYS A 46 2.20 12.01 3.43
C LYS A 46 0.83 12.39 2.88
N LEU A 47 0.68 12.37 1.56
CA LEU A 47 -0.53 12.78 0.85
C LEU A 47 -1.12 11.60 0.08
N PHE A 48 -2.45 11.58 -0.03
CA PHE A 48 -3.16 10.58 -0.84
C PHE A 48 -2.72 10.61 -2.32
N SER A 49 -2.53 11.81 -2.87
CA SER A 49 -2.09 12.01 -4.25
C SER A 49 -0.71 11.41 -4.56
N GLU A 50 0.20 11.36 -3.58
CA GLU A 50 1.50 10.70 -3.71
C GLU A 50 1.33 9.19 -3.88
N VAL A 51 0.36 8.60 -3.16
CA VAL A 51 0.03 7.17 -3.26
C VAL A 51 -0.53 6.84 -4.65
N GLU A 52 -1.46 7.67 -5.15
CA GLU A 52 -2.05 7.46 -6.47
C GLU A 52 -1.02 7.57 -7.60
N ALA A 53 -0.13 8.56 -7.51
CA ALA A 53 0.97 8.71 -8.46
C ALA A 53 1.88 7.47 -8.43
N TYR A 54 2.29 7.05 -7.24
CA TYR A 54 3.12 5.87 -7.07
C TYR A 54 2.46 4.60 -7.63
N TYR A 55 1.17 4.39 -7.37
CA TYR A 55 0.41 3.27 -7.96
C TYR A 55 0.38 3.34 -9.49
N LYS A 56 0.08 4.50 -10.07
CA LYS A 56 0.05 4.67 -11.54
C LYS A 56 1.40 4.38 -12.20
N GLU A 57 2.50 4.76 -11.55
CA GLU A 57 3.85 4.58 -12.07
C GLU A 57 4.39 3.14 -11.92
N ASN A 58 3.99 2.43 -10.86
CA ASN A 58 4.63 1.16 -10.47
C ASN A 58 3.71 -0.06 -10.57
N SER A 59 2.40 0.13 -10.77
CA SER A 59 1.46 -0.98 -10.91
C SER A 59 1.64 -1.71 -12.25
N LYS A 60 1.30 -3.00 -12.23
CA LYS A 60 1.24 -3.86 -13.41
C LYS A 60 -0.19 -3.93 -13.93
N SER A 61 -0.37 -4.45 -15.14
CA SER A 61 -1.70 -4.57 -15.78
C SER A 61 -2.71 -5.41 -14.98
N ASP A 62 -2.23 -6.33 -14.15
CA ASP A 62 -3.02 -7.20 -13.27
C ASP A 62 -3.11 -6.68 -11.83
N SER A 63 -2.56 -5.49 -11.54
CA SER A 63 -2.64 -4.89 -10.22
C SER A 63 -4.04 -4.38 -9.91
N ILE A 64 -4.46 -4.57 -8.66
CA ILE A 64 -5.79 -4.23 -8.18
C ILE A 64 -5.66 -3.20 -7.06
N TRP A 65 -6.12 -1.98 -7.35
CA TRP A 65 -6.27 -0.93 -6.34
C TRP A 65 -7.39 -1.28 -5.35
N GLN A 66 -7.07 -1.34 -4.07
CA GLN A 66 -8.03 -1.71 -3.04
C GLN A 66 -7.91 -0.83 -1.78
N PRO A 67 -8.57 0.34 -1.75
CA PRO A 67 -8.61 1.17 -0.56
C PRO A 67 -9.32 0.43 0.58
N CYS A 68 -8.82 0.62 1.81
CA CYS A 68 -9.40 -0.03 2.97
C CYS A 68 -10.82 0.48 3.23
N LYS A 69 -11.80 -0.42 3.20
CA LYS A 69 -13.21 -0.10 3.48
C LYS A 69 -13.48 0.35 4.91
N VAL A 70 -12.55 0.10 5.84
CA VAL A 70 -12.70 0.42 7.26
C VAL A 70 -12.23 1.84 7.56
N CYS A 71 -11.03 2.20 7.14
CA CYS A 71 -10.53 3.56 7.35
C CYS A 71 -10.82 4.53 6.21
N LYS A 72 -11.35 4.05 5.07
CA LYS A 72 -11.77 4.86 3.91
C LYS A 72 -10.76 5.98 3.57
N PRO A 73 -9.50 5.62 3.25
CA PRO A 73 -8.42 6.59 3.10
C PRO A 73 -8.65 7.61 1.98
N GLU A 74 -9.57 7.35 1.06
CA GLU A 74 -9.94 8.26 -0.03
C GLU A 74 -10.83 9.44 0.43
N SER A 75 -11.33 9.40 1.67
CA SER A 75 -12.18 10.43 2.25
C SER A 75 -11.45 11.36 3.24
N GLU A 76 -10.13 11.17 3.39
CA GLU A 76 -9.25 11.94 4.28
C GLU A 76 -8.55 13.10 3.57
#